data_AF-A0A355UTZ9-F1
#
_entry.id   AF-A0A355UTZ9-F1
#
_cell.length_a   1.000
_cell.length_b   1.000
_cell.length_c   1.000
_cell.angle_alpha   90.00
_cell.angle_beta   90.00
_cell.angle_gamma   90.00
#
_symmetry.space_group_name_H-M   'P 1'
#
loop_
_entity.id
_entity.type
_entity.pdbx_description
1 polymer ?
#
loop_
_entity_poly.entity_id
_entity_poly.type
_entity_poly.pdbx_seq_one_letter_code
_entity_poly.pdbx_strand_id
1 'polypeptide(L)'
;MITITDRSRSLTRMPVRSEAKASRPRSPSVELLKTSLDDAGVNRKTFVKETGLSYEYVSRIFNSKVKFPTVRETLERFAEVAQIDPMRFTEYQSLVDALPDSTRQIWARMQEKGISRQEFANRVEISRTYLYEILRGDVPFPRNPEVIEKIATAIELPPETFAEYLAPVEDWALRNPAAIEQVFFNILVGQFLLKRGYRKAEANEASLKISEDLLVSFPPEDSYEAMMKKVFTSIGKKGLSFQKLVQEANVSSDELRALFLGKIKPEDAPETIKAVKSVLKIR
;
A
#
# COMPACT_ATOMS: atom_id res chain seq x y z
N MET A 1 8.79 65.98 -70.86
CA MET A 1 9.56 65.03 -70.02
C MET A 1 9.52 65.51 -68.57
N ILE A 2 8.67 64.85 -67.78
CA ILE A 2 8.78 64.50 -66.35
C ILE A 2 9.26 65.60 -65.37
N THR A 3 8.29 66.19 -64.66
CA THR A 3 8.37 66.75 -63.30
C THR A 3 8.50 65.65 -62.24
N ILE A 4 8.83 66.01 -60.98
CA ILE A 4 8.69 65.28 -59.67
C ILE A 4 10.05 65.21 -58.93
N THR A 5 10.23 65.47 -57.63
CA THR A 5 9.46 66.12 -56.55
C THR A 5 10.44 66.39 -55.39
N ASP A 6 10.15 67.45 -54.66
CA ASP A 6 10.65 67.77 -53.32
C ASP A 6 10.18 66.71 -52.29
N ARG A 7 11.10 66.22 -51.45
CA ARG A 7 10.81 65.24 -50.37
C ARG A 7 10.88 65.94 -49.02
N SER A 8 9.76 66.52 -48.61
CA SER A 8 9.47 66.89 -47.23
C SER A 8 9.26 65.63 -46.37
N ARG A 9 10.10 65.43 -45.36
CA ARG A 9 9.94 64.39 -44.34
C ARG A 9 8.92 64.85 -43.30
N SER A 10 7.72 64.25 -43.30
CA SER A 10 6.79 64.36 -42.18
C SER A 10 7.20 63.40 -41.06
N LEU A 11 7.43 63.94 -39.86
CA LEU A 11 7.58 63.16 -38.64
C LEU A 11 6.19 62.79 -38.13
N THR A 12 5.68 61.63 -38.54
CA THR A 12 4.47 61.04 -37.98
C THR A 12 4.77 60.56 -36.56
N ARG A 13 4.16 61.18 -35.55
CA ARG A 13 4.16 60.66 -34.17
C ARG A 13 3.59 59.25 -34.17
N MET A 14 4.38 58.27 -33.71
CA MET A 14 3.90 56.91 -33.49
C MET A 14 2.80 56.91 -32.41
N PRO A 15 1.70 56.17 -32.60
CA PRO A 15 0.71 55.98 -31.55
C PRO A 15 1.33 55.09 -30.45
N VAL A 16 1.27 55.55 -29.21
CA VAL A 16 1.55 54.71 -28.03
C VAL A 16 0.49 53.61 -28.03
N ARG A 17 0.91 52.40 -28.40
CA ARG A 17 0.07 51.20 -28.31
C ARG A 17 -0.21 50.98 -26.82
N SER A 18 -1.40 51.33 -26.36
CA SER A 18 -1.88 50.94 -25.04
C SER A 18 -2.06 49.43 -25.05
N GLU A 19 -1.02 48.71 -24.62
CA GLU A 19 -1.16 47.29 -24.31
C GLU A 19 -2.18 47.15 -23.19
N ALA A 20 -3.40 46.76 -23.54
CA ALA A 20 -4.34 46.20 -22.59
C ALA A 20 -3.64 45.01 -21.95
N LYS A 21 -3.17 45.18 -20.71
CA LYS A 21 -2.65 44.09 -19.88
C LYS A 21 -3.73 43.02 -19.80
N ALA A 22 -3.61 41.98 -20.61
CA ALA A 22 -4.42 40.78 -20.49
C ALA A 22 -4.24 40.29 -19.04
N SER A 23 -5.26 40.50 -18.21
CA SER A 23 -5.24 40.01 -16.84
C SER A 23 -5.15 38.49 -16.93
N ARG A 24 -4.11 37.93 -16.32
CA ARG A 24 -3.99 36.48 -16.23
C ARG A 24 -5.28 35.92 -15.61
N PRO A 25 -5.80 34.78 -16.09
CA PRO A 25 -6.98 34.17 -15.51
C PRO A 25 -6.74 33.97 -14.01
N ARG A 26 -7.69 34.41 -13.19
CA ARG A 26 -7.60 34.27 -11.73
C ARG A 26 -7.74 32.79 -11.38
N SER A 27 -6.83 32.27 -10.56
CA SER A 27 -6.99 30.93 -9.99
C SER A 27 -8.26 30.92 -9.11
N PRO A 28 -9.14 29.91 -9.24
CA PRO A 28 -10.30 29.75 -8.35
C PRO A 28 -9.93 29.77 -6.87
N SER A 29 -8.75 29.25 -6.53
CA SER A 29 -8.21 29.24 -5.16
C SER A 29 -7.97 30.64 -4.58
N VAL A 30 -7.75 31.66 -5.43
CA VAL A 30 -7.61 33.06 -4.96
C VAL A 30 -8.93 33.58 -4.43
N GLU A 31 -10.04 33.35 -5.15
CA GLU A 31 -11.35 33.82 -4.72
C GLU A 31 -11.85 33.02 -3.52
N LEU A 32 -11.66 31.69 -3.53
CA LEU A 32 -11.91 30.85 -2.36
C LEU A 32 -11.19 31.38 -1.11
N LEU A 33 -9.88 31.63 -1.21
CA LEU A 33 -9.10 32.12 -0.08
C LEU A 33 -9.60 33.46 0.45
N LYS A 34 -10.00 34.40 -0.43
CA LYS A 34 -10.56 35.69 0.01
C LYS A 34 -11.86 35.50 0.77
N THR A 35 -12.81 34.76 0.19
CA THR A 35 -14.11 34.51 0.83
C THR A 35 -13.93 33.84 2.17
N SER A 36 -13.10 32.78 2.26
CA SER A 36 -12.85 32.08 3.52
C SER A 36 -12.15 32.95 4.58
N LEU A 37 -11.25 33.86 4.18
CA LEU A 37 -10.64 34.79 5.12
C LEU A 37 -11.64 35.85 5.62
N ASP A 38 -12.51 36.34 4.74
CA ASP A 38 -13.58 37.28 5.12
C ASP A 38 -14.57 36.61 6.08
N ASP A 39 -14.97 35.35 5.81
CA ASP A 39 -15.83 34.54 6.67
C ASP A 39 -15.18 34.27 8.04
N ALA A 40 -13.87 34.05 8.08
CA ALA A 40 -13.09 33.88 9.30
C ALA A 40 -12.76 35.22 10.02
N GLY A 41 -13.15 36.37 9.46
CA GLY A 41 -12.83 37.69 10.02
C GLY A 41 -11.34 38.05 9.98
N VAL A 42 -10.55 37.39 9.12
CA VAL A 42 -9.10 37.55 9.04
C VAL A 42 -8.75 38.61 7.99
N ASN A 43 -8.33 39.79 8.44
CA ASN A 43 -7.84 40.82 7.51
C ASN A 43 -6.46 40.47 6.94
N ARG A 44 -6.08 41.15 5.84
CA ARG A 44 -4.81 40.90 5.13
C ARG A 44 -3.56 41.08 5.99
N LYS A 45 -3.54 42.01 6.96
CA LYS A 45 -2.37 42.21 7.83
C LYS A 45 -2.21 41.03 8.78
N THR A 46 -3.31 40.54 9.36
CA THR A 46 -3.33 39.34 10.18
C THR A 46 -2.88 38.13 9.36
N PHE A 47 -3.45 37.93 8.17
CA PHE A 47 -3.05 36.82 7.28
C PHE A 47 -1.55 36.81 6.97
N VAL A 48 -0.98 37.97 6.64
CA VAL A 48 0.46 38.13 6.38
C VAL A 48 1.29 37.76 7.62
N LYS A 49 0.87 38.20 8.81
CA LYS A 49 1.54 37.89 10.07
C LYS A 49 1.50 36.39 10.37
N GLU A 50 0.32 35.76 10.29
CA GLU A 50 0.14 34.34 10.63
C GLU A 50 0.81 33.41 9.61
N THR A 51 0.82 33.78 8.32
CA THR A 51 1.50 32.98 7.29
C THR A 51 3.03 33.18 7.26
N GLY A 52 3.52 34.29 7.84
CA GLY A 52 4.93 34.69 7.80
C GLY A 52 5.41 35.14 6.41
N LEU A 53 4.49 35.44 5.49
CA LEU A 53 4.82 35.91 4.14
C LEU A 53 4.98 37.43 4.08
N SER A 54 5.55 37.96 2.99
CA SER A 54 5.59 39.41 2.80
C SER A 54 4.23 39.96 2.34
N TYR A 55 3.88 41.15 2.83
CA TYR A 55 2.65 41.85 2.44
C TYR A 55 2.58 42.10 0.93
N GLU A 56 3.73 42.43 0.32
CA GLU A 56 3.91 42.60 -1.13
C GLU A 56 3.50 41.32 -1.88
N TYR A 57 4.02 40.17 -1.46
CA TYR A 57 3.73 38.89 -2.11
C TYR A 57 2.25 38.50 -2.01
N VAL A 58 1.67 38.58 -0.81
CA VAL A 58 0.22 38.31 -0.60
C VAL A 58 -0.64 39.25 -1.46
N SER A 59 -0.30 40.54 -1.49
CA SER A 59 -1.02 41.51 -2.33
C SER A 59 -0.90 41.19 -3.82
N ARG A 60 0.24 40.67 -4.27
CA ARG A 60 0.41 40.23 -5.66
C ARG A 60 -0.41 38.98 -5.97
N ILE A 61 -0.56 38.04 -5.03
CA ILE A 61 -1.42 36.86 -5.20
C ILE A 61 -2.89 37.29 -5.34
N PHE A 62 -3.39 38.12 -4.41
CA PHE A 62 -4.81 38.51 -4.37
C PHE A 62 -5.24 39.37 -5.57
N ASN A 63 -4.29 40.10 -6.14
CA ASN A 63 -4.48 40.87 -7.37
C ASN A 63 -4.13 40.08 -8.64
N SER A 64 -3.85 38.78 -8.52
CA SER A 64 -3.48 37.87 -9.62
C SER A 64 -2.30 38.35 -10.46
N LYS A 65 -1.39 39.13 -9.84
CA LYS A 65 -0.12 39.59 -10.42
C LYS A 65 0.95 38.49 -10.41
N VAL A 66 0.78 37.47 -9.56
CA VAL A 66 1.58 36.25 -9.52
C VAL A 66 0.66 35.02 -9.51
N LYS A 67 1.20 33.85 -9.87
CA LYS A 67 0.48 32.59 -9.77
C LYS A 67 0.16 32.29 -8.31
N PHE A 68 -0.92 31.55 -8.07
CA PHE A 68 -1.20 31.01 -6.75
C PHE A 68 -0.07 30.04 -6.36
N PRO A 69 0.30 29.94 -5.06
CA PRO A 69 1.36 29.05 -4.62
C PRO A 69 1.08 27.59 -4.99
N THR A 70 2.13 26.86 -5.33
CA THR A 70 2.12 25.40 -5.55
C THR A 70 3.00 24.67 -4.55
N VAL A 71 3.43 25.36 -3.49
CA VAL A 71 4.24 24.79 -2.41
C VAL A 71 3.27 24.28 -1.34
N ARG A 72 3.38 23.00 -0.98
CA ARG A 72 2.40 22.35 -0.13
C ARG A 72 2.28 23.03 1.23
N GLU A 73 3.40 23.28 1.90
CA GLU A 73 3.44 23.93 3.22
C GLU A 73 2.79 25.33 3.18
N THR A 74 2.96 26.05 2.07
CA THR A 74 2.35 27.38 1.91
C THR A 74 0.83 27.26 1.80
N LEU A 75 0.35 26.30 1.02
CA LEU A 75 -1.09 26.02 0.87
C LEU A 75 -1.72 25.52 2.18
N GLU A 76 -1.00 24.69 2.94
CA GLU A 76 -1.44 24.23 4.25
C GLU A 76 -1.59 25.39 5.24
N ARG A 77 -0.62 26.32 5.29
CA ARG A 77 -0.73 27.53 6.12
C ARG A 77 -1.88 28.43 5.67
N PHE A 78 -2.12 28.54 4.36
CA PHE A 78 -3.23 29.33 3.84
C PHE A 78 -4.56 28.76 4.32
N ALA A 79 -4.72 27.45 4.20
CA ALA A 79 -5.89 26.71 4.64
C ALA A 79 -6.11 26.82 6.16
N GLU A 80 -5.03 26.69 6.95
CA GLU A 80 -5.08 26.82 8.41
C GLU A 80 -5.57 28.21 8.84
N VAL A 81 -4.98 29.27 8.30
CA VAL A 81 -5.38 30.65 8.63
C VAL A 81 -6.79 30.97 8.13
N ALA A 82 -7.18 30.41 6.98
CA ALA A 82 -8.52 30.56 6.42
C ALA A 82 -9.55 29.58 7.01
N GLN A 83 -9.15 28.73 7.96
CA GLN A 83 -10.00 27.72 8.61
C GLN A 83 -10.73 26.79 7.62
N ILE A 84 -10.06 26.39 6.55
CA ILE A 84 -10.59 25.46 5.53
C ILE A 84 -9.67 24.25 5.35
N ASP A 85 -10.16 23.21 4.68
CA ASP A 85 -9.33 22.08 4.27
C ASP A 85 -8.42 22.47 3.08
N PRO A 86 -7.11 22.18 3.11
CA PRO A 86 -6.20 22.41 1.98
C PRO A 86 -6.67 21.80 0.66
N MET A 87 -7.40 20.68 0.69
CA MET A 87 -7.99 20.03 -0.48
C MET A 87 -9.01 20.89 -1.21
N ARG A 88 -9.46 22.01 -0.64
CA ARG A 88 -10.30 22.99 -1.35
C ARG A 88 -9.51 23.79 -2.39
N PHE A 89 -8.18 23.85 -2.29
CA PHE A 89 -7.34 24.50 -3.29
C PHE A 89 -7.02 23.57 -4.46
N THR A 90 -7.25 24.05 -5.69
CA THR A 90 -6.97 23.28 -6.91
C THR A 90 -5.50 22.88 -7.03
N GLU A 91 -4.60 23.76 -6.61
CA GLU A 91 -3.15 23.54 -6.63
C GLU A 91 -2.76 22.45 -5.63
N TYR A 92 -3.46 22.34 -4.49
CA TYR A 92 -3.21 21.29 -3.51
C TYR A 92 -3.69 19.93 -4.01
N GLN A 93 -4.86 19.88 -4.65
CA GLN A 93 -5.38 18.66 -5.27
C GLN A 93 -4.38 18.10 -6.30
N SER A 94 -3.85 18.96 -7.18
CA SER A 94 -2.83 18.54 -8.15
C SER A 94 -1.56 17.98 -7.52
N LEU A 95 -1.15 18.48 -6.35
CA LEU A 95 -0.02 17.94 -5.60
C LEU A 95 -0.34 16.56 -5.00
N VAL A 96 -1.59 16.33 -4.59
CA VAL A 96 -2.06 15.02 -4.10
C VAL A 96 -2.14 14.02 -5.25
N ASP A 97 -2.59 14.44 -6.43
CA ASP A 97 -2.69 13.56 -7.61
C ASP A 97 -1.32 13.01 -8.06
N ALA A 98 -0.24 13.72 -7.74
CA ALA A 98 1.14 13.32 -8.02
C ALA A 98 1.75 12.36 -6.96
N LEU A 99 1.03 12.07 -5.87
CA LEU A 99 1.52 11.19 -4.80
C LEU A 99 1.51 9.72 -5.22
N PRO A 100 2.30 8.86 -4.54
CA PRO A 100 2.20 7.42 -4.68
C PRO A 100 0.77 6.92 -4.45
N ASP A 101 0.42 5.81 -5.11
CA ASP A 101 -0.96 5.31 -5.13
C ASP A 101 -1.53 5.07 -3.73
N SER A 102 -0.80 4.36 -2.86
CA SER A 102 -1.19 4.11 -1.47
C SER A 102 -1.49 5.39 -0.69
N THR A 103 -0.68 6.44 -0.87
CA THR A 103 -0.92 7.75 -0.24
C THR A 103 -2.17 8.44 -0.82
N ARG A 104 -2.40 8.34 -2.13
CA ARG A 104 -3.61 8.87 -2.77
C ARG A 104 -4.87 8.16 -2.29
N GLN A 105 -4.81 6.84 -2.09
CA GLN A 105 -5.94 6.06 -1.55
C GLN A 105 -6.33 6.54 -0.15
N ILE A 106 -5.35 6.86 0.71
CA ILE A 106 -5.62 7.47 2.02
C ILE A 106 -6.32 8.82 1.85
N TRP A 107 -5.80 9.70 1.00
CA TRP A 107 -6.41 11.00 0.74
C TRP A 107 -7.84 10.89 0.23
N ALA A 108 -8.10 9.99 -0.73
CA ALA A 108 -9.43 9.74 -1.26
C ALA A 108 -10.39 9.28 -0.15
N ARG A 109 -9.95 8.35 0.70
CA ARG A 109 -10.76 7.82 1.80
C ARG A 109 -11.01 8.87 2.90
N MET A 110 -10.02 9.71 3.20
CA MET A 110 -10.19 10.84 4.12
C MET A 110 -11.24 11.82 3.60
N GLN A 111 -11.22 12.14 2.31
CA GLN A 111 -12.20 13.03 1.68
C GLN A 111 -13.61 12.42 1.68
N GLU A 112 -13.73 11.14 1.31
CA GLU A 112 -15.01 10.41 1.36
C GLU A 112 -15.65 10.46 2.75
N LYS A 113 -14.82 10.40 3.80
CA LYS A 113 -15.28 10.39 5.20
C LYS A 113 -15.31 11.75 5.88
N GLY A 114 -14.87 12.80 5.21
CA GLY A 114 -14.71 14.12 5.81
C GLY A 114 -13.74 14.16 6.99
N ILE A 115 -12.74 13.26 7.01
CA ILE A 115 -11.74 13.18 8.09
C ILE A 115 -10.63 14.19 7.81
N SER A 116 -10.39 15.07 8.78
CA SER A 116 -9.26 16.01 8.69
C SER A 116 -7.91 15.30 8.87
N ARG A 117 -6.83 15.87 8.35
CA ARG A 117 -5.46 15.36 8.60
C ARG A 117 -5.12 15.24 10.08
N GLN A 118 -5.55 16.23 10.87
CA GLN A 118 -5.28 16.24 12.31
C GLN A 118 -6.03 15.12 13.03
N GLU A 119 -7.28 14.90 12.64
CA GLU A 119 -8.07 13.79 13.17
C GLU A 119 -7.48 12.44 12.76
N PHE A 120 -7.14 12.28 11.49
CA PHE A 120 -6.47 11.07 11.01
C PHE A 120 -5.17 10.82 11.78
N ALA A 121 -4.33 11.83 11.96
CA ALA A 121 -3.09 11.72 12.74
C ALA A 121 -3.28 11.41 14.22
N ASN A 122 -4.46 11.69 14.78
CA ASN A 122 -4.80 11.30 16.15
C ASN A 122 -5.26 9.84 16.23
N ARG A 123 -5.81 9.30 15.14
CA ARG A 123 -6.26 7.91 15.05
C ARG A 123 -5.09 6.97 14.76
N VAL A 124 -4.14 7.40 13.92
CA VAL A 124 -2.96 6.59 13.59
C VAL A 124 -1.98 6.67 14.76
N GLU A 125 -1.77 5.55 15.46
CA GLU A 125 -0.84 5.43 16.59
C GLU A 125 0.64 5.42 16.13
N ILE A 126 1.04 6.43 15.37
CA ILE A 126 2.42 6.71 14.93
C ILE A 126 2.74 8.20 15.13
N SER A 127 4.01 8.57 14.96
CA SER A 127 4.42 9.98 15.04
C SER A 127 3.65 10.84 14.03
N ARG A 128 3.02 11.92 14.50
CA ARG A 128 2.31 12.88 13.61
C ARG A 128 3.23 13.46 12.54
N THR A 129 4.48 13.77 12.90
CA THR A 129 5.48 14.27 11.96
C THR A 129 5.70 13.27 10.84
N TYR A 130 5.93 12.01 11.19
CA TYR A 130 6.15 10.94 10.23
C TYR A 130 4.93 10.71 9.32
N LEU A 131 3.71 10.70 9.89
CA LEU A 131 2.49 10.58 9.10
C LEU A 131 2.32 11.75 8.12
N TYR A 132 2.63 12.98 8.54
CA TYR A 132 2.54 14.14 7.67
C TYR A 132 3.57 14.07 6.54
N GLU A 133 4.80 13.66 6.83
CA GLU A 133 5.80 13.41 5.77
C GLU A 133 5.30 12.37 4.75
N ILE A 134 4.61 11.30 5.20
CA ILE A 134 3.98 10.32 4.29
C ILE A 134 2.88 10.96 3.45
N LEU A 135 1.97 11.72 4.07
CA LEU A 135 0.83 12.36 3.39
C LEU A 135 1.28 13.45 2.40
N ARG A 136 2.47 14.03 2.62
CA ARG A 136 3.14 14.92 1.68
C ARG A 136 3.99 14.16 0.66
N GLY A 137 4.28 12.89 0.87
CA GLY A 137 5.20 12.15 0.01
C GLY A 137 6.65 12.64 0.12
N ASP A 138 6.99 13.32 1.23
CA ASP A 138 8.38 13.67 1.56
C ASP A 138 9.18 12.41 1.91
N VAL A 139 8.48 11.40 2.44
CA VAL A 139 8.99 10.05 2.67
C VAL A 139 8.13 9.03 1.92
N PRO A 140 8.71 7.90 1.48
CA PRO A 140 7.94 6.84 0.83
C PRO A 140 6.91 6.25 1.79
N PHE A 141 5.86 5.64 1.20
CA PHE A 141 4.89 4.88 1.96
C PHE A 141 5.60 3.76 2.75
N PRO A 142 5.21 3.51 4.02
CA PRO A 142 5.86 2.51 4.85
C PRO A 142 5.79 1.12 4.23
N ARG A 143 6.84 0.33 4.45
CA ARG A 143 6.89 -1.11 4.11
C ARG A 143 6.77 -2.03 5.32
N ASN A 144 6.68 -1.46 6.53
CA ASN A 144 6.50 -2.24 7.75
C ASN A 144 5.01 -2.61 7.88
N PRO A 145 4.63 -3.90 7.88
CA PRO A 145 3.24 -4.34 7.99
C PRO A 145 2.50 -3.75 9.20
N GLU A 146 3.14 -3.66 10.36
CA GLU A 146 2.50 -3.12 11.58
C GLU A 146 2.12 -1.64 11.43
N VAL A 147 2.96 -0.86 10.74
CA VAL A 147 2.67 0.56 10.47
C VAL A 147 1.54 0.68 9.47
N ILE A 148 1.54 -0.17 8.44
CA ILE A 148 0.48 -0.19 7.42
C ILE A 148 -0.84 -0.60 8.06
N GLU A 149 -0.87 -1.61 8.94
CA GLU A 149 -2.07 -2.02 9.68
C GLU A 149 -2.64 -0.88 10.52
N LYS A 150 -1.80 -0.11 11.21
CA LYS A 150 -2.24 1.07 11.97
C LYS A 150 -2.88 2.13 11.07
N ILE A 151 -2.24 2.42 9.93
CA ILE A 151 -2.75 3.36 8.92
C ILE A 151 -4.10 2.86 8.36
N ALA A 152 -4.14 1.59 7.94
CA ALA A 152 -5.30 0.91 7.38
C ALA A 152 -6.48 0.92 8.35
N THR A 153 -6.23 0.59 9.61
CA THR A 153 -7.24 0.61 10.68
C THR A 153 -7.78 2.01 10.91
N ALA A 154 -6.90 3.01 11.03
CA ALA A 154 -7.29 4.40 11.29
C ALA A 154 -8.14 5.01 10.16
N ILE A 155 -7.94 4.55 8.92
CA ILE A 155 -8.69 4.99 7.74
C ILE A 155 -9.80 4.01 7.31
N GLU A 156 -9.95 2.91 8.06
CA GLU A 156 -10.88 1.80 7.82
C GLU A 156 -10.81 1.28 6.37
N LEU A 157 -9.61 0.88 5.97
CA LEU A 157 -9.33 0.10 4.77
C LEU A 157 -8.67 -1.23 5.17
N PRO A 158 -8.85 -2.31 4.39
CA PRO A 158 -8.05 -3.53 4.55
C PRO A 158 -6.56 -3.23 4.32
N PRO A 159 -5.62 -3.73 5.14
CA PRO A 159 -4.18 -3.53 4.90
C PRO A 159 -3.71 -3.99 3.52
N GLU A 160 -4.33 -5.04 2.97
CA GLU A 160 -4.05 -5.60 1.64
C GLU A 160 -4.38 -4.65 0.48
N THR A 161 -5.08 -3.55 0.76
CA THR A 161 -5.33 -2.48 -0.20
C THR A 161 -4.04 -1.73 -0.56
N PHE A 162 -3.04 -1.74 0.33
CA PHE A 162 -1.74 -1.11 0.10
C PHE A 162 -0.74 -2.13 -0.48
N ALA A 163 -0.18 -1.82 -1.64
CA ALA A 163 0.77 -2.70 -2.34
C ALA A 163 2.01 -3.03 -1.48
N GLU A 164 2.42 -2.10 -0.62
CA GLU A 164 3.57 -2.27 0.27
C GLU A 164 3.32 -3.26 1.41
N TYR A 165 2.07 -3.65 1.68
CA TYR A 165 1.73 -4.52 2.81
C TYR A 165 2.29 -5.93 2.66
N LEU A 166 2.10 -6.54 1.49
CA LEU A 166 2.57 -7.89 1.19
C LEU A 166 3.95 -7.91 0.55
N ALA A 167 4.47 -6.76 0.10
CA ALA A 167 5.76 -6.67 -0.58
C ALA A 167 6.91 -7.37 0.18
N PRO A 168 7.07 -7.25 1.53
CA PRO A 168 8.12 -7.98 2.24
C PRO A 168 7.95 -9.51 2.16
N VAL A 169 6.72 -10.01 2.19
CA VAL A 169 6.40 -11.44 2.11
C VAL A 169 6.64 -11.94 0.68
N GLU A 170 6.21 -11.18 -0.31
CA GLU A 170 6.45 -11.48 -1.73
C GLU A 170 7.94 -11.52 -2.06
N ASP A 171 8.68 -10.50 -1.62
CA ASP A 171 10.13 -10.41 -1.74
C ASP A 171 10.86 -11.58 -1.08
N TRP A 172 10.37 -12.02 0.09
CA TRP A 172 10.90 -13.19 0.79
C TRP A 172 10.55 -14.47 0.05
N ALA A 173 9.31 -14.62 -0.43
CA ALA A 173 8.83 -15.79 -1.15
C ALA A 173 9.62 -16.01 -2.44
N LEU A 174 9.88 -14.94 -3.20
CA LEU A 174 10.71 -14.97 -4.42
C LEU A 174 12.14 -15.44 -4.15
N ARG A 175 12.69 -15.08 -2.99
CA ARG A 175 14.04 -15.49 -2.57
C ARG A 175 14.11 -16.88 -1.94
N ASN A 176 12.98 -17.42 -1.50
CA ASN A 176 12.90 -18.69 -0.75
C ASN A 176 11.85 -19.65 -1.35
N PRO A 177 11.93 -19.99 -2.65
CA PRO A 177 10.93 -20.84 -3.30
C PRO A 177 10.78 -22.21 -2.62
N ALA A 178 11.89 -22.82 -2.18
CA ALA A 178 11.87 -24.09 -1.46
C ALA A 178 11.11 -24.02 -0.13
N ALA A 179 11.15 -22.87 0.56
CA ALA A 179 10.40 -22.68 1.80
C ALA A 179 8.89 -22.57 1.51
N ILE A 180 8.51 -21.90 0.41
CA ILE A 180 7.12 -21.83 -0.06
C ILE A 180 6.60 -23.22 -0.43
N GLU A 181 7.37 -23.98 -1.21
CA GLU A 181 7.03 -25.37 -1.53
C GLU A 181 6.85 -26.21 -0.27
N GLN A 182 7.72 -26.03 0.73
CA GLN A 182 7.63 -26.76 1.99
C GLN A 182 6.38 -26.40 2.79
N VAL A 183 6.05 -25.11 2.91
CA VAL A 183 4.82 -24.64 3.57
C VAL A 183 3.60 -25.20 2.83
N PHE A 184 3.57 -25.06 1.51
CA PHE A 184 2.48 -25.56 0.68
C PHE A 184 2.30 -27.08 0.83
N PHE A 185 3.39 -27.84 0.75
CA PHE A 185 3.37 -29.28 0.93
C PHE A 185 2.90 -29.70 2.33
N ASN A 186 3.32 -28.98 3.38
CA ASN A 186 2.82 -29.22 4.74
C ASN A 186 1.29 -29.04 4.82
N ILE A 187 0.74 -27.99 4.20
CA ILE A 187 -0.71 -27.76 4.19
C ILE A 187 -1.42 -28.84 3.37
N LEU A 188 -0.86 -29.23 2.21
CA LEU A 188 -1.38 -30.32 1.38
C LEU A 188 -1.44 -31.65 2.15
N VAL A 189 -0.37 -32.02 2.86
CA VAL A 189 -0.36 -33.23 3.70
C VAL A 189 -1.41 -33.13 4.81
N GLY A 190 -1.55 -31.98 5.46
CA GLY A 190 -2.59 -31.75 6.46
C GLY A 190 -4.00 -32.01 5.91
N GLN A 191 -4.30 -31.46 4.73
CA GLN A 191 -5.59 -31.64 4.05
C GLN A 191 -5.80 -33.09 3.58
N PHE A 192 -4.76 -33.72 3.03
CA PHE A 192 -4.77 -35.14 2.67
C PHE A 192 -5.14 -36.02 3.87
N LEU A 193 -4.49 -35.81 5.02
CA LEU A 193 -4.75 -36.59 6.24
C LEU A 193 -6.16 -36.39 6.76
N LEU A 194 -6.67 -35.16 6.69
CA LEU A 194 -8.02 -34.81 7.13
C LEU A 194 -9.09 -35.44 6.21
N LYS A 195 -8.93 -35.30 4.89
CA LYS A 195 -9.88 -35.82 3.88
C LYS A 195 -9.95 -37.35 3.88
N ARG A 196 -8.84 -38.03 4.13
CA ARG A 196 -8.79 -39.50 4.21
C ARG A 196 -9.08 -40.06 5.61
N GLY A 197 -9.50 -39.21 6.55
CA GLY A 197 -9.90 -39.65 7.89
C GLY A 197 -8.74 -40.09 8.79
N TYR A 198 -7.49 -39.81 8.41
CA TYR A 198 -6.32 -40.05 9.27
C TYR A 198 -6.20 -39.01 10.39
N ARG A 199 -6.74 -37.80 10.19
CA ARG A 199 -6.78 -36.70 11.16
C ARG A 199 -8.22 -36.19 11.36
N LYS A 200 -8.56 -35.78 12.58
CA LYS A 200 -9.83 -35.09 12.88
C LYS A 200 -9.66 -33.58 12.69
N ALA A 201 -10.66 -32.93 12.12
CA ALA A 201 -10.68 -31.47 11.99
C ALA A 201 -10.67 -30.80 13.38
N GLU A 202 -9.75 -29.86 13.59
CA GLU A 202 -9.80 -28.97 14.75
C GLU A 202 -10.69 -27.75 14.45
N ALA A 203 -11.26 -27.13 15.49
CA ALA A 203 -12.23 -26.04 15.35
C ALA A 203 -11.71 -24.83 14.53
N ASN A 204 -10.38 -24.66 14.44
CA ASN A 204 -9.73 -23.54 13.75
C ASN A 204 -9.19 -23.88 12.33
N GLU A 205 -9.27 -25.13 11.87
CA GLU A 205 -8.70 -25.55 10.57
C GLU A 205 -9.69 -25.50 9.40
N ALA A 206 -10.96 -25.14 9.66
CA ALA A 206 -12.02 -25.08 8.66
C ALA A 206 -11.87 -23.95 7.62
N SER A 207 -10.87 -23.07 7.76
CA SER A 207 -10.70 -21.86 6.93
C SER A 207 -9.78 -22.06 5.71
N LEU A 208 -8.83 -23.00 5.73
CA LEU A 208 -7.96 -23.28 4.59
C LEU A 208 -8.62 -24.28 3.64
N LYS A 209 -9.58 -23.80 2.83
CA LYS A 209 -10.16 -24.58 1.74
C LYS A 209 -9.16 -24.66 0.58
N ILE A 210 -8.32 -25.68 0.58
CA ILE A 210 -7.51 -26.04 -0.60
C ILE A 210 -8.43 -26.73 -1.62
N SER A 211 -8.28 -26.42 -2.91
CA SER A 211 -8.99 -27.12 -3.99
C SER A 211 -8.72 -28.62 -3.91
N GLU A 212 -9.77 -29.43 -4.07
CA GLU A 212 -9.64 -30.90 -4.11
C GLU A 212 -8.76 -31.37 -5.28
N ASP A 213 -8.68 -30.58 -6.35
CA ASP A 213 -7.83 -30.85 -7.50
C ASP A 213 -6.34 -30.92 -7.12
N LEU A 214 -5.92 -30.24 -6.05
CA LEU A 214 -4.52 -30.27 -5.61
C LEU A 214 -4.17 -31.59 -4.90
N LEU A 215 -5.16 -32.31 -4.39
CA LEU A 215 -4.97 -33.63 -3.77
C LEU A 215 -4.75 -34.74 -4.79
N VAL A 216 -5.00 -34.49 -6.08
CA VAL A 216 -4.68 -35.42 -7.19
C VAL A 216 -3.18 -35.75 -7.22
N SER A 217 -2.34 -34.89 -6.66
CA SER A 217 -0.90 -35.14 -6.49
C SER A 217 -0.60 -36.34 -5.59
N PHE A 218 -1.54 -36.72 -4.71
CA PHE A 218 -1.39 -37.91 -3.85
C PHE A 218 -2.04 -39.14 -4.51
N PRO A 219 -1.30 -40.26 -4.60
CA PRO A 219 -1.86 -41.53 -5.05
C PRO A 219 -3.18 -41.93 -4.36
N PRO A 220 -4.08 -42.67 -5.03
CA PRO A 220 -5.29 -43.24 -4.43
C PRO A 220 -5.00 -44.01 -3.12
N GLU A 221 -5.93 -44.03 -2.17
CA GLU A 221 -5.67 -44.61 -0.84
C GLU A 221 -5.32 -46.10 -0.87
N ASP A 222 -5.99 -46.85 -1.73
CA ASP A 222 -5.75 -48.27 -1.99
C ASP A 222 -4.35 -48.56 -2.54
N SER A 223 -3.72 -47.60 -3.23
CA SER A 223 -2.36 -47.75 -3.78
C SER A 223 -1.23 -47.71 -2.75
N TYR A 224 -1.48 -47.18 -1.54
CA TYR A 224 -0.46 -47.14 -0.49
C TYR A 224 -0.29 -48.49 0.20
N GLU A 225 0.96 -48.88 0.41
CA GLU A 225 1.31 -50.03 1.26
C GLU A 225 0.79 -49.85 2.69
N ALA A 226 0.50 -50.99 3.35
CA ALA A 226 -0.04 -51.01 4.71
C ALA A 226 0.83 -50.24 5.71
N MET A 227 2.15 -50.22 5.51
CA MET A 227 3.08 -49.47 6.35
C MET A 227 2.85 -47.96 6.24
N MET A 228 2.68 -47.40 5.05
CA MET A 228 2.42 -45.97 4.85
C MET A 228 1.07 -45.55 5.46
N LYS A 229 0.04 -46.39 5.35
CA LYS A 229 -1.26 -46.15 6.02
C LYS A 229 -1.13 -46.04 7.54
N LYS A 230 -0.27 -46.88 8.16
CA LYS A 230 0.07 -46.78 9.59
C LYS A 230 0.78 -45.47 9.91
N VAL A 231 1.73 -45.05 9.06
CA VAL A 231 2.43 -43.76 9.19
C VAL A 231 1.43 -42.60 9.17
N PHE A 232 0.55 -42.52 8.16
CA PHE A 232 -0.47 -41.48 8.05
C PHE A 232 -1.40 -41.45 9.27
N THR A 233 -1.89 -42.61 9.70
CA THR A 233 -2.74 -42.72 10.89
C THR A 233 -2.03 -42.21 12.14
N SER A 234 -0.76 -42.57 12.34
CA SER A 234 0.01 -42.13 13.51
C SER A 234 0.32 -40.62 13.47
N ILE A 235 0.61 -40.06 12.30
CA ILE A 235 0.83 -38.62 12.13
C ILE A 235 -0.46 -37.86 12.47
N GLY A 236 -1.58 -38.26 11.87
CA GLY A 236 -2.87 -37.63 12.11
C GLY A 236 -3.35 -37.73 13.56
N LYS A 237 -3.13 -38.88 14.24
CA LYS A 237 -3.41 -39.04 15.67
C LYS A 237 -2.55 -38.16 16.58
N LYS A 238 -1.28 -37.93 16.20
CA LYS A 238 -0.34 -37.11 16.98
C LYS A 238 -0.41 -35.62 16.63
N GLY A 239 -1.16 -35.23 15.59
CA GLY A 239 -1.18 -33.85 15.10
C GLY A 239 0.20 -33.38 14.61
N LEU A 240 1.04 -34.28 14.11
CA LEU A 240 2.37 -33.92 13.63
C LEU A 240 2.29 -33.32 12.22
N SER A 241 2.95 -32.18 12.00
CA SER A 241 3.16 -31.67 10.64
C SER A 241 4.24 -32.49 9.93
N PHE A 242 4.21 -32.48 8.59
CA PHE A 242 5.23 -33.15 7.79
C PHE A 242 6.64 -32.64 8.13
N GLN A 243 6.85 -31.32 8.20
CA GLN A 243 8.15 -30.74 8.57
C GLN A 243 8.61 -31.14 9.97
N LYS A 244 7.70 -31.21 10.96
CA LYS A 244 8.06 -31.67 12.30
C LYS A 244 8.49 -33.14 12.30
N LEU A 245 7.84 -33.98 11.49
CA LEU A 245 8.25 -35.37 11.29
C LEU A 245 9.65 -35.47 10.64
N VAL A 246 9.92 -34.66 9.60
CA VAL A 246 11.25 -34.59 8.97
C VAL A 246 12.33 -34.24 10.01
N GLN A 247 12.07 -33.24 10.85
CA GLN A 247 13.00 -32.79 11.89
C GLN A 247 13.20 -33.83 12.99
N GLU A 248 12.11 -34.40 13.54
CA GLU A 248 12.19 -35.37 14.63
C GLU A 248 12.79 -36.70 14.19
N ALA A 249 12.55 -37.12 12.94
CA ALA A 249 13.12 -38.34 12.37
C ALA A 249 14.55 -38.13 11.84
N ASN A 250 14.99 -36.87 11.70
CA ASN A 250 16.27 -36.49 11.11
C ASN A 250 16.48 -37.14 9.72
N VAL A 251 15.47 -37.02 8.84
CA VAL A 251 15.45 -37.61 7.48
C VAL A 251 15.45 -36.53 6.41
N SER A 252 15.72 -36.91 5.15
CA SER A 252 15.60 -36.01 4.01
C SER A 252 14.15 -35.62 3.74
N SER A 253 13.88 -34.31 3.59
CA SER A 253 12.55 -33.81 3.23
C SER A 253 12.11 -34.34 1.86
N ASP A 254 13.01 -34.39 0.89
CA ASP A 254 12.70 -34.82 -0.48
C ASP A 254 12.38 -36.32 -0.55
N GLU A 255 13.11 -37.14 0.19
CA GLU A 255 12.87 -38.58 0.25
C GLU A 255 11.54 -38.90 0.94
N LEU A 256 11.27 -38.26 2.09
CA LEU A 256 9.99 -38.44 2.77
C LEU A 256 8.81 -37.91 1.95
N ARG A 257 9.01 -36.81 1.21
CA ARG A 257 8.03 -36.28 0.26
C ARG A 257 7.78 -37.26 -0.88
N ALA A 258 8.82 -37.88 -1.43
CA ALA A 258 8.69 -38.89 -2.49
C ALA A 258 7.88 -40.11 -2.03
N LEU A 259 8.08 -40.57 -0.79
CA LEU A 259 7.26 -41.61 -0.17
C LEU A 259 5.78 -41.18 -0.03
N PHE A 260 5.54 -39.96 0.44
CA PHE A 260 4.17 -39.43 0.59
C PHE A 260 3.46 -39.22 -0.74
N LEU A 261 4.20 -38.98 -1.82
CA LEU A 261 3.65 -38.84 -3.17
C LEU A 261 3.64 -40.18 -3.94
N GLY A 262 4.04 -41.28 -3.32
CA GLY A 262 4.14 -42.60 -3.96
C GLY A 262 5.12 -42.68 -5.12
N LYS A 263 6.10 -41.77 -5.18
CA LYS A 263 7.15 -41.75 -6.22
C LYS A 263 8.22 -42.82 -6.00
N ILE A 264 8.42 -43.20 -4.74
CA ILE A 264 9.28 -44.30 -4.32
C ILE A 264 8.52 -45.16 -3.33
N LYS A 265 8.89 -46.43 -3.23
CA LYS A 265 8.27 -47.34 -2.28
C LYS A 265 9.03 -47.35 -0.95
N PRO A 266 8.38 -47.76 0.15
CA PRO A 266 9.03 -48.02 1.43
C PRO A 266 10.31 -48.88 1.37
N GLU A 267 10.31 -49.90 0.51
CA GLU A 267 11.45 -50.81 0.30
C GLU A 267 12.66 -50.12 -0.31
N ASP A 268 12.45 -49.01 -1.03
CA ASP A 268 13.51 -48.20 -1.65
C ASP A 268 14.14 -47.20 -0.67
N ALA A 269 13.51 -46.94 0.48
CA ALA A 269 13.95 -45.97 1.49
C ALA A 269 13.91 -46.54 2.94
N PRO A 270 14.57 -47.68 3.21
CA PRO A 270 14.39 -48.43 4.45
C PRO A 270 14.83 -47.67 5.71
N GLU A 271 15.92 -46.89 5.64
CA GLU A 271 16.41 -46.12 6.79
C GLU A 271 15.48 -44.96 7.15
N THR A 272 14.92 -44.28 6.14
CA THR A 272 13.92 -43.21 6.36
C THR A 272 12.65 -43.78 6.99
N ILE A 273 12.16 -44.92 6.52
CA ILE A 273 11.03 -45.61 7.14
C ILE A 273 11.34 -46.02 8.58
N LYS A 274 12.51 -46.59 8.85
CA LYS A 274 12.94 -47.00 10.19
C LYS A 274 12.97 -45.81 11.15
N ALA A 275 13.53 -44.67 10.73
CA ALA A 275 13.57 -43.44 11.51
C ALA A 275 12.15 -42.91 11.81
N VAL A 276 11.29 -42.82 10.79
CA VAL A 276 9.89 -42.41 10.93
C VAL A 276 9.11 -43.33 11.87
N LYS A 277 9.29 -44.66 11.75
CA LYS A 277 8.66 -45.65 12.66
C LYS A 277 9.07 -45.42 14.11
N SER A 278 10.35 -45.10 14.35
CA SER A 278 10.89 -44.82 15.68
C SER A 278 10.17 -43.62 16.33
N VAL A 279 10.10 -42.50 15.61
CA VAL A 279 9.41 -41.27 16.07
C VAL A 279 7.92 -41.51 16.30
N LEU A 280 7.28 -42.24 15.38
CA LEU A 280 5.85 -42.52 15.46
C LEU A 280 5.49 -43.67 16.41
N LYS A 281 6.49 -44.40 16.94
CA LYS A 281 6.32 -45.60 17.79
C LYS A 281 5.49 -46.69 17.10
N ILE A 282 5.69 -46.88 15.79
CA ILE A 282 5.01 -47.91 14.99
C ILE A 282 5.79 -49.22 15.10
N ARG A 283 5.13 -50.28 15.58
CA ARG A 283 5.66 -51.64 15.58
C ARG A 283 5.63 -52.23 14.17
#